data_AF-A0A238VQC0-F1
#
_entry.id   AF-A0A238VQC0-F1
#
_cell.length_a   1.000
_cell.length_b   1.000
_cell.length_c   1.000
_cell.angle_alpha   90.00
_cell.angle_beta   90.00
_cell.angle_gamma   90.00
#
_symmetry.space_group_name_H-M   'P 1'
#
loop_
_entity.id
_entity.type
_entity.pdbx_description
1 polymer ?
#
loop_
_entity_poly.entity_id
_entity_poly.type
_entity_poly.pdbx_seq_one_letter_code
_entity_poly.pdbx_strand_id
1 'polypeptide(L)'
;MKKYMILGTLLFSFFSVSAQNVSIDGRLQPLLNEFFELCKTYDIEYYDKLFQLESIDVVNTLTVSEKGSTLGMLRRDAAGKVVAIDINWMAQLDPEILKVVAFHEFAHYFLEYSKHVCDDCGRIMSVVNSSYFEIVRDWDNRIKTLFESSPAYLSKQPIPKVGSSQL
;
A
#
# COMPACT_ATOMS: atom_id res chain seq x y z
N MET A 1 -64.35 25.84 2.68
CA MET A 1 -63.61 25.63 1.41
C MET A 1 -62.11 25.68 1.71
N LYS A 2 -61.34 24.73 1.15
CA LYS A 2 -59.85 24.61 1.10
C LYS A 2 -59.15 24.42 2.47
N LYS A 3 -58.76 23.22 2.92
CA LYS A 3 -57.72 22.28 2.44
C LYS A 3 -56.39 22.97 2.04
N TYR A 4 -55.45 23.05 2.97
CA TYR A 4 -53.99 23.10 2.75
C TYR A 4 -53.37 22.30 3.92
N MET A 5 -53.20 20.99 3.78
CA MET A 5 -52.14 20.27 3.07
C MET A 5 -50.80 20.33 3.82
N ILE A 6 -50.43 19.13 4.24
CA ILE A 6 -49.30 18.67 5.05
C ILE A 6 -47.98 18.92 4.32
N LEU A 7 -46.89 18.94 5.10
CA LEU A 7 -45.56 18.37 4.79
C LEU A 7 -44.46 19.39 4.46
N GLY A 8 -43.90 19.98 5.53
CA GLY A 8 -42.58 20.60 5.50
C GLY A 8 -41.50 19.53 5.66
N THR A 9 -40.87 19.24 4.53
CA THR A 9 -39.81 18.27 4.22
C THR A 9 -38.71 18.18 5.29
N LEU A 10 -38.56 17.00 5.90
CA LEU A 10 -37.30 16.60 6.53
C LEU A 10 -36.24 16.48 5.41
N LEU A 11 -35.36 17.48 5.30
CA LEU A 11 -34.09 17.34 4.60
C LEU A 11 -33.18 16.41 5.44
N PHE A 12 -33.40 15.11 5.33
CA PHE A 12 -32.30 14.16 5.53
C PHE A 12 -31.45 14.23 4.27
N SER A 13 -30.42 15.06 4.30
CA SER A 13 -29.29 14.97 3.40
C SER A 13 -28.65 13.60 3.61
N PHE A 14 -29.13 12.61 2.86
CA PHE A 14 -28.42 11.36 2.64
C PHE A 14 -27.10 11.75 1.95
N PHE A 15 -26.07 11.98 2.75
CA PHE A 15 -24.70 11.81 2.27
C PHE A 15 -24.60 10.34 1.88
N SER A 16 -24.82 10.06 0.60
CA SER A 16 -24.46 8.78 0.01
C SER A 16 -22.96 8.65 0.16
N VAL A 17 -22.52 8.03 1.25
CA VAL A 17 -21.17 7.46 1.33
C VAL A 17 -21.18 6.37 0.27
N SER A 18 -20.72 6.72 -0.93
CA SER A 18 -20.48 5.74 -1.97
C SER A 18 -19.34 4.88 -1.43
N ALA A 19 -19.66 3.71 -0.87
CA ALA A 19 -18.66 2.73 -0.52
C ALA A 19 -17.97 2.31 -1.82
N GLN A 20 -16.81 2.90 -2.09
CA GLN A 20 -15.98 2.51 -3.21
C GLN A 20 -15.51 1.08 -2.93
N ASN A 21 -16.00 0.13 -3.73
CA ASN A 21 -15.58 -1.25 -3.60
C ASN A 21 -14.27 -1.39 -4.38
N VAL A 22 -13.16 -1.52 -3.68
CA VAL A 22 -11.85 -1.75 -4.30
C VAL A 22 -11.84 -3.13 -4.95
N SER A 23 -11.46 -3.20 -6.23
CA SER A 23 -11.31 -4.48 -6.92
C SER A 23 -9.96 -5.09 -6.57
N ILE A 24 -9.95 -6.26 -5.92
CA ILE A 24 -8.72 -6.95 -5.52
C ILE A 24 -8.61 -8.25 -6.29
N ASP A 25 -7.48 -8.45 -6.98
CA ASP A 25 -7.16 -9.74 -7.59
C ASP A 25 -7.04 -10.83 -6.52
N GLY A 26 -7.76 -11.93 -6.71
CA GLY A 26 -7.82 -13.03 -5.74
C GLY A 26 -6.45 -13.68 -5.44
N ARG A 27 -5.47 -13.54 -6.33
CA ARG A 27 -4.10 -14.05 -6.15
C ARG A 27 -3.29 -13.17 -5.20
N LEU A 28 -3.61 -11.87 -5.13
CA LEU A 28 -2.97 -10.90 -4.22
C LEU A 28 -3.67 -10.85 -2.85
N GLN A 29 -4.94 -11.28 -2.77
CA GLN A 29 -5.73 -11.23 -1.54
C GLN A 29 -5.03 -11.87 -0.32
N PRO A 30 -4.42 -13.07 -0.40
CA PRO A 30 -3.74 -13.66 0.75
C PRO A 30 -2.54 -12.82 1.23
N LEU A 31 -1.77 -12.26 0.30
CA LEU A 31 -0.61 -11.41 0.59
C LEU A 31 -1.04 -10.09 1.21
N LEU A 32 -2.13 -9.51 0.71
CA LEU A 32 -2.70 -8.28 1.24
C LEU A 32 -3.26 -8.49 2.66
N ASN A 33 -3.90 -9.65 2.91
CA ASN A 33 -4.36 -10.01 4.24
C ASN A 33 -3.18 -10.16 5.21
N GLU A 34 -2.10 -10.85 4.81
CA GLU A 34 -0.86 -10.95 5.62
C GLU A 34 -0.30 -9.56 5.93
N PHE A 35 -0.24 -8.68 4.93
CA PHE A 35 0.22 -7.31 5.09
C PHE A 35 -0.64 -6.49 6.08
N PHE A 36 -1.96 -6.67 6.05
CA PHE A 36 -2.86 -5.98 6.98
C PHE A 36 -2.79 -6.52 8.41
N GLU A 37 -2.52 -7.80 8.62
CA GLU A 37 -2.22 -8.32 9.97
C GLU A 37 -0.93 -7.69 10.53
N LEU A 38 0.07 -7.45 9.69
CA LEU A 38 1.26 -6.70 10.09
C LEU A 38 0.92 -5.23 10.39
N CYS A 39 0.10 -4.57 9.56
CA CYS A 39 -0.36 -3.21 9.86
C CYS A 39 -1.04 -3.14 11.23
N LYS A 40 -1.90 -4.10 11.58
CA LYS A 40 -2.51 -4.17 12.93
C LYS A 40 -1.46 -4.35 14.02
N THR A 41 -0.50 -5.25 13.81
CA THR A 41 0.59 -5.54 14.76
C THR A 41 1.42 -4.29 15.08
N TYR A 42 1.66 -3.45 14.07
CA TYR A 42 2.43 -2.21 14.19
C TYR A 42 1.59 -0.96 14.47
N ASP A 43 0.28 -1.11 14.74
CA ASP A 43 -0.69 -0.02 14.87
C ASP A 43 -0.61 0.96 13.68
N ILE A 44 -0.85 0.48 12.46
CA ILE A 44 -0.86 1.30 11.24
C ILE A 44 -2.25 1.23 10.60
N GLU A 45 -2.89 2.40 10.45
CA GLU A 45 -4.20 2.53 9.81
C GLU A 45 -4.08 2.37 8.29
N TYR A 46 -4.89 1.47 7.73
CA TYR A 46 -4.85 1.15 6.30
C TYR A 46 -6.21 1.21 5.60
N TYR A 47 -7.33 1.13 6.34
CA TYR A 47 -8.68 1.05 5.75
C TYR A 47 -9.01 2.26 4.89
N ASP A 48 -8.76 3.48 5.39
CA ASP A 48 -9.04 4.71 4.63
C ASP A 48 -8.22 4.79 3.34
N LYS A 49 -7.00 4.25 3.34
CA LYS A 49 -6.16 4.16 2.13
C LYS A 49 -6.69 3.11 1.17
N LEU A 50 -7.08 1.94 1.68
CA LEU A 50 -7.64 0.86 0.86
C LEU A 50 -8.86 1.32 0.07
N PHE A 51 -9.80 2.05 0.70
CA PHE A 51 -11.01 2.54 0.04
C PHE A 51 -10.77 3.71 -0.94
N GLN A 52 -9.57 4.28 -0.96
CA GLN A 52 -9.20 5.29 -1.97
C GLN A 52 -8.74 4.65 -3.30
N LEU A 53 -8.43 3.35 -3.30
CA LEU A 53 -8.02 2.63 -4.49
C LEU A 53 -9.23 2.16 -5.30
N GLU A 54 -9.10 2.23 -6.61
CA GLU A 54 -9.96 1.55 -7.58
C GLU A 54 -9.62 0.06 -7.62
N SER A 55 -8.33 -0.28 -7.66
CA SER A 55 -7.89 -1.68 -7.80
C SER A 55 -6.53 -2.00 -7.18
N ILE A 56 -6.36 -3.27 -6.84
CA ILE A 56 -5.09 -3.93 -6.57
C ILE A 56 -5.06 -5.17 -7.47
N ASP A 57 -4.29 -5.13 -8.55
CA ASP A 57 -4.46 -6.09 -9.65
C ASP A 57 -3.13 -6.59 -10.22
N VAL A 58 -3.20 -7.75 -10.88
CA VAL A 58 -2.11 -8.29 -11.67
C VAL A 58 -2.35 -7.98 -13.14
N VAL A 59 -1.47 -7.18 -13.74
CA VAL A 59 -1.65 -6.63 -15.08
C VAL A 59 -0.57 -7.10 -16.06
N ASN A 60 -0.88 -7.02 -17.35
CA ASN A 60 0.04 -7.32 -18.46
C ASN A 60 0.54 -6.07 -19.20
N THR A 61 0.27 -4.88 -18.65
CA THR A 61 0.57 -3.58 -19.26
C THR A 61 1.89 -2.96 -18.80
N LEU A 62 2.51 -3.49 -17.74
CA LEU A 62 3.79 -3.00 -17.24
C LEU A 62 4.95 -3.45 -18.14
N THR A 63 5.91 -2.55 -18.36
CA THR A 63 7.04 -2.76 -19.29
C THR A 63 7.94 -3.89 -18.84
N VAL A 64 8.31 -4.71 -19.82
CA VAL A 64 9.20 -5.86 -19.65
C VAL A 64 10.21 -5.83 -20.78
N SER A 65 11.49 -5.79 -20.43
CA SER A 65 12.55 -5.84 -21.42
C SER A 65 13.85 -6.35 -20.82
N GLU A 66 14.77 -6.76 -21.68
CA GLU A 66 16.15 -7.11 -21.31
C GLU A 66 16.90 -5.94 -20.66
N LYS A 67 16.49 -4.70 -20.95
CA LYS A 67 17.13 -3.48 -20.43
C LYS A 67 16.56 -3.03 -19.08
N GLY A 68 15.51 -3.68 -18.60
CA GLY A 68 14.79 -3.32 -17.39
C GLY A 68 13.31 -3.67 -17.49
N SER A 69 12.76 -4.12 -16.38
CA SER A 69 11.35 -4.51 -16.26
C SER A 69 10.73 -3.87 -15.02
N THR A 70 9.50 -3.39 -15.14
CA THR A 70 8.71 -2.87 -14.03
C THR A 70 7.82 -4.00 -13.50
N LEU A 71 8.14 -4.50 -12.30
CA LEU A 71 7.43 -5.63 -11.70
C LEU A 71 6.23 -5.20 -10.84
N GLY A 72 6.22 -3.95 -10.38
CA GLY A 72 5.13 -3.34 -9.64
C GLY A 72 5.11 -1.84 -9.87
N MET A 73 3.94 -1.21 -9.73
CA MET A 73 3.79 0.23 -9.84
C MET A 73 2.52 0.73 -9.15
N LEU A 74 2.62 1.86 -8.46
CA LEU A 74 1.45 2.67 -8.09
C LEU A 74 0.94 3.46 -9.31
N ARG A 75 -0.24 3.09 -9.83
CA ARG A 75 -0.89 3.83 -10.91
C ARG A 75 -1.57 5.07 -10.36
N ARG A 76 -1.38 6.19 -11.07
CA ARG A 76 -1.89 7.51 -10.69
C ARG A 76 -2.84 8.06 -11.75
N ASP A 77 -3.82 8.83 -11.30
CA ASP A 77 -4.70 9.58 -12.18
C ASP A 77 -4.02 10.86 -12.71
N ALA A 78 -4.77 11.64 -13.51
CA ALA A 78 -4.30 12.90 -14.07
C ALA A 78 -3.98 13.98 -13.01
N ALA A 79 -4.52 13.85 -11.79
CA ALA A 79 -4.23 14.73 -10.67
C ALA A 79 -3.02 14.24 -9.83
N GLY A 80 -2.41 13.12 -10.20
CA GLY A 80 -1.28 12.51 -9.50
C GLY A 80 -1.68 11.70 -8.26
N LYS A 81 -2.99 11.54 -8.00
CA LYS A 81 -3.49 10.70 -6.89
C LYS A 81 -3.27 9.24 -7.24
N VAL A 82 -2.78 8.45 -6.29
CA VAL A 82 -2.71 6.98 -6.46
C VAL A 82 -4.12 6.42 -6.49
N VAL A 83 -4.44 5.70 -7.55
CA VAL A 83 -5.75 5.07 -7.75
C VAL A 83 -5.66 3.55 -7.84
N ALA A 84 -4.48 2.97 -8.11
CA ALA A 84 -4.33 1.52 -8.10
C ALA A 84 -2.91 1.07 -7.77
N ILE A 85 -2.81 -0.20 -7.39
CA ILE A 85 -1.56 -0.95 -7.24
C ILE A 85 -1.55 -2.01 -8.34
N ASP A 86 -0.64 -1.86 -9.29
CA ASP A 86 -0.50 -2.77 -10.43
C ASP A 86 0.74 -3.64 -10.23
N ILE A 87 0.57 -4.96 -10.23
CA ILE A 87 1.64 -5.95 -10.15
C ILE A 87 1.78 -6.61 -11.53
N ASN A 88 3.01 -6.72 -12.02
CA ASN A 88 3.25 -7.35 -13.33
C ASN A 88 2.96 -8.86 -13.24
N TRP A 89 2.23 -9.40 -14.22
CA TRP A 89 1.95 -10.84 -14.32
C TRP A 89 3.20 -11.72 -14.25
N MET A 90 4.35 -11.23 -14.69
CA MET A 90 5.61 -11.97 -14.58
C MET A 90 6.11 -12.16 -13.17
N ALA A 91 5.71 -11.33 -12.21
CA ALA A 91 6.03 -11.57 -10.81
C ALA A 91 5.43 -12.88 -10.31
N GLN A 92 4.43 -13.43 -11.01
CA GLN A 92 3.79 -14.71 -10.70
C GLN A 92 4.55 -15.95 -11.16
N LEU A 93 5.67 -15.77 -11.88
CA LEU A 93 6.52 -16.90 -12.28
C LEU A 93 7.04 -17.65 -11.06
N ASP A 94 7.21 -16.95 -9.93
CA ASP A 94 7.59 -17.53 -8.65
C ASP A 94 6.77 -16.88 -7.51
N PRO A 95 6.08 -17.66 -6.66
CA PRO A 95 5.30 -17.12 -5.55
C PRO A 95 6.11 -16.25 -4.56
N GLU A 96 7.40 -16.53 -4.39
CA GLU A 96 8.28 -15.76 -3.51
C GLU A 96 8.61 -14.39 -4.13
N ILE A 97 8.83 -14.33 -5.45
CA ILE A 97 8.99 -13.07 -6.18
C ILE A 97 7.69 -12.25 -6.08
N LEU A 98 6.54 -12.88 -6.33
CA LEU A 98 5.23 -12.22 -6.20
C LEU A 98 5.06 -11.61 -4.81
N LYS A 99 5.41 -12.37 -3.77
CA LYS A 99 5.32 -11.92 -2.37
C LYS A 99 6.19 -10.69 -2.12
N VAL A 100 7.46 -10.70 -2.53
CA VAL A 100 8.36 -9.55 -2.32
C VAL A 100 7.88 -8.32 -3.09
N VAL A 101 7.51 -8.47 -4.36
CA VAL A 101 7.04 -7.36 -5.21
C VAL A 101 5.73 -6.78 -4.68
N ALA A 102 4.77 -7.62 -4.29
CA ALA A 102 3.52 -7.15 -3.70
C ALA A 102 3.77 -6.36 -2.41
N PHE A 103 4.59 -6.89 -1.50
CA PHE A 103 4.93 -6.20 -0.25
C PHE A 103 5.68 -4.88 -0.48
N HIS A 104 6.51 -4.80 -1.51
CA HIS A 104 7.17 -3.57 -1.92
C HIS A 104 6.15 -2.49 -2.31
N GLU A 105 5.21 -2.80 -3.20
CA GLU A 105 4.20 -1.84 -3.63
C GLU A 105 3.20 -1.49 -2.52
N PHE A 106 2.82 -2.47 -1.71
CA PHE A 106 2.01 -2.25 -0.51
C PHE A 106 2.71 -1.29 0.46
N ALA A 107 4.01 -1.42 0.64
CA ALA A 107 4.79 -0.52 1.47
C ALA A 107 4.87 0.90 0.91
N HIS A 108 5.03 1.06 -0.41
CA HIS A 108 4.94 2.38 -1.05
C HIS A 108 3.61 3.08 -0.72
N TYR A 109 2.51 2.35 -0.73
CA TYR A 109 1.19 2.93 -0.52
C TYR A 109 0.78 3.03 0.95
N PHE A 110 0.70 1.90 1.65
CA PHE A 110 0.15 1.82 3.01
C PHE A 110 1.13 2.28 4.07
N LEU A 111 2.43 2.03 3.88
CA LEU A 111 3.48 2.44 4.82
C LEU A 111 4.08 3.83 4.49
N GLU A 112 3.60 4.45 3.40
CA GLU A 112 3.94 5.81 2.97
C GLU A 112 5.41 6.00 2.56
N TYR A 113 6.06 4.92 2.10
CA TYR A 113 7.37 5.08 1.47
C TYR A 113 7.24 5.90 0.18
N SER A 114 7.75 7.13 0.19
CA SER A 114 7.76 8.00 -0.99
C SER A 114 8.86 7.67 -2.00
N LYS A 115 9.89 6.94 -1.58
CA LYS A 115 11.08 6.62 -2.37
C LYS A 115 11.65 5.26 -1.99
N HIS A 116 12.37 4.67 -2.93
CA HIS A 116 13.30 3.58 -2.67
C HIS A 116 14.40 4.02 -1.70
N VAL A 117 14.94 3.06 -0.94
CA VAL A 117 15.95 3.34 0.10
C VAL A 117 17.39 3.19 -0.37
N CYS A 118 17.62 2.47 -1.46
CA CYS A 118 18.93 2.17 -2.06
C CYS A 118 18.70 1.61 -3.48
N ASP A 119 19.74 1.59 -4.32
CA ASP A 119 19.66 0.98 -5.65
C ASP A 119 19.48 -0.55 -5.56
N ASP A 120 20.47 -1.26 -5.02
CA ASP A 120 20.42 -2.70 -4.73
C ASP A 120 21.11 -2.96 -3.38
N CYS A 121 20.33 -3.31 -2.37
CA CYS A 121 20.86 -3.64 -1.04
C CYS A 121 20.13 -4.81 -0.38
N GLY A 122 19.38 -5.60 -1.16
CA GLY A 122 18.63 -6.75 -0.67
C GLY A 122 17.58 -6.39 0.39
N ARG A 123 17.02 -5.17 0.35
CA ARG A 123 15.89 -4.75 1.17
C ARG A 123 14.64 -4.77 0.30
N ILE A 124 13.48 -4.99 0.91
CA ILE A 124 12.21 -4.96 0.17
C ILE A 124 12.07 -3.64 -0.61
N MET A 125 12.43 -2.49 -0.02
CA MET A 125 12.36 -1.16 -0.68
C MET A 125 13.58 -0.78 -1.56
N SER A 126 14.42 -1.73 -1.98
CA SER A 126 15.48 -1.46 -2.98
C SER A 126 14.88 -1.20 -4.37
N VAL A 127 15.51 -0.36 -5.20
CA VAL A 127 15.06 -0.09 -6.59
C VAL A 127 15.04 -1.37 -7.42
N VAL A 128 16.10 -2.16 -7.28
CA VAL A 128 16.21 -3.51 -7.82
C VAL A 128 16.62 -4.46 -6.71
N ASN A 129 16.26 -5.73 -6.86
CA ASN A 129 16.74 -6.79 -5.99
C ASN A 129 17.45 -7.81 -6.85
N SER A 130 18.78 -7.86 -6.75
CA SER A 130 19.57 -8.89 -7.45
C SER A 130 19.27 -10.30 -6.96
N SER A 131 18.72 -10.46 -5.74
CA SER A 131 18.30 -11.75 -5.21
C SER A 131 17.05 -11.68 -4.34
N TYR A 132 15.90 -12.00 -4.92
CA TYR A 132 14.64 -12.17 -4.17
C TYR A 132 14.72 -13.29 -3.13
N PHE A 133 15.46 -14.36 -3.42
CA PHE A 133 15.66 -15.49 -2.50
C PHE A 133 16.40 -15.09 -1.22
N GLU A 134 17.32 -14.11 -1.28
CA GLU A 134 17.98 -13.61 -0.08
C GLU A 134 17.04 -12.82 0.82
N ILE A 135 16.11 -12.07 0.22
CA ILE A 135 15.05 -11.39 0.97
C ILE A 135 14.14 -12.41 1.63
N VAL A 136 13.75 -13.45 0.90
CA VAL A 136 12.81 -14.47 1.38
C VAL A 136 13.44 -15.33 2.48
N ARG A 137 14.72 -15.68 2.36
CA ARG A 137 15.44 -16.43 3.39
C ARG A 137 15.47 -15.72 4.76
N ASP A 138 15.41 -14.39 4.76
CA ASP A 138 15.44 -13.56 5.96
C ASP A 138 14.14 -12.77 6.16
N TRP A 139 13.03 -13.31 5.66
CA TRP A 139 11.76 -12.61 5.49
C TRP A 139 11.31 -11.84 6.74
N ASP A 140 11.28 -12.50 7.90
CA ASP A 140 10.79 -11.90 9.15
C ASP A 140 11.59 -10.66 9.56
N ASN A 141 12.92 -10.70 9.41
CA ASN A 141 13.77 -9.54 9.71
C ASN A 141 13.59 -8.43 8.67
N ARG A 142 13.41 -8.79 7.39
CA ARG A 142 13.12 -7.83 6.33
C ARG A 142 11.79 -7.13 6.54
N ILE A 143 10.75 -7.85 6.98
CA ILE A 143 9.45 -7.30 7.33
C ILE A 143 9.53 -6.41 8.57
N LYS A 144 10.18 -6.87 9.63
CA LYS A 144 10.39 -6.04 10.82
C LYS A 144 11.04 -4.71 10.45
N THR A 145 12.10 -4.76 9.64
CA THR A 145 12.79 -3.57 9.13
C THR A 145 11.88 -2.69 8.26
N LEU A 146 11.09 -3.30 7.36
CA LEU A 146 10.16 -2.59 6.48
C LEU A 146 9.13 -1.79 7.28
N PHE A 147 8.55 -2.38 8.32
CA PHE A 147 7.53 -1.72 9.13
C PHE A 147 8.14 -0.72 10.11
N GLU A 148 9.17 -1.10 10.88
CA GLU A 148 9.76 -0.23 11.91
C GLU A 148 10.47 1.01 11.33
N SER A 149 10.93 0.94 10.08
CA SER A 149 11.53 2.09 9.39
C SER A 149 10.55 2.85 8.50
N SER A 150 9.26 2.50 8.51
CA SER A 150 8.28 3.15 7.65
C SER A 150 7.89 4.54 8.15
N PRO A 151 7.62 5.50 7.24
CA PRO A 151 7.07 6.80 7.63
C PRO A 151 5.77 6.69 8.44
N ALA A 152 4.86 5.80 8.05
CA ALA A 152 3.61 5.56 8.76
C ALA A 152 3.85 5.16 10.24
N TYR A 153 4.79 4.25 10.50
CA TYR A 153 5.15 3.84 11.86
C TYR A 153 5.88 4.94 12.64
N LEU A 154 6.88 5.57 12.01
CA LEU A 154 7.72 6.58 12.65
C LEU A 154 6.95 7.84 13.05
N SER A 155 5.90 8.21 12.29
CA SER A 155 5.04 9.36 12.59
C SER A 155 4.30 9.25 13.93
N LYS A 156 4.07 8.03 14.41
CA LYS A 156 3.38 7.73 15.67
C LYS A 156 4.32 7.62 16.87
N GLN A 157 5.63 7.52 16.63
CA GLN A 157 6.58 7.35 17.71
C GLN A 157 6.73 8.65 18.51
N PRO A 158 6.77 8.58 19.85
CA PRO A 158 7.05 9.75 20.65
C PRO A 158 8.40 10.32 20.24
N ILE A 159 8.44 11.61 19.90
CA ILE A 159 9.69 12.32 19.63
C ILE A 159 10.59 12.06 20.85
N PRO A 160 11.80 11.49 20.68
CA PRO A 160 12.73 11.36 21.78
C PRO A 160 12.88 12.74 22.40
N LYS A 161 12.50 12.89 23.67
CA LYS A 161 12.75 14.14 24.40
C LYS A 161 14.25 14.33 24.35
N VAL A 162 14.73 15.19 23.45
CA VAL A 162 16.12 15.62 23.42
C VAL A 162 16.36 16.20 24.80
N GLY A 163 17.11 15.47 25.61
CA GLY A 163 17.49 15.92 26.93
C GLY A 163 18.18 17.26 26.77
N SER A 164 17.54 18.32 27.26
CA SER A 164 18.21 19.57 27.56
C SER A 164 19.29 19.27 28.60
N SER A 165 20.50 19.01 28.11
CA SER A 165 21.71 18.75 28.87
C SER A 165 22.86 19.16 27.96
N GLN A 166 23.66 20.19 28.20
CA GLN A 166 23.79 21.17 29.27
C GLN A 166 24.41 22.42 28.60
N LEU A 167 24.17 23.59 29.19
CA LEU A 167 24.96 24.80 28.99
C LEU A 167 26.44 24.55 29.32
#